data_AF-A0A6J6IK57-F1
#
_entry.id   AF-A0A6J6IK57-F1
#
_cell.length_a   1.000
_cell.length_b   1.000
_cell.length_c   1.000
_cell.angle_alpha   90.00
_cell.angle_beta   90.00
_cell.angle_gamma   90.00
#
_symmetry.space_group_name_H-M   'P 1'
#
loop_
_entity.id
_entity.type
_entity.pdbx_description
1 polymer ?
#
loop_
_entity_poly.entity_id
_entity_poly.type
_entity_poly.pdbx_seq_one_letter_code
_entity_poly.pdbx_strand_id
1 'polypeptide(L)'
;MNLLSFLTENTVPGEVIIDDTWYSPGVIGFIATFGVAAAAVLLIFDLVRRIRRVRYRAEISEKLDLEQLEQDFSSGSSAGLTKPERPTPPEKPQR
;
A
#
# COMPACT_ATOMS: atom_id res chain seq x y z
N MET A 1 21.23 57.02 -42.83
CA MET A 1 20.27 56.00 -42.35
C MET A 1 18.97 56.68 -41.98
N ASN A 2 17.91 56.47 -42.76
CA ASN A 2 16.60 57.04 -42.46
C ASN A 2 15.95 56.25 -41.33
N LEU A 3 15.83 56.84 -40.13
CA LEU A 3 15.15 56.23 -38.98
C LEU A 3 13.65 55.96 -39.23
N LEU A 4 13.08 56.61 -40.24
CA LEU A 4 11.69 56.44 -40.65
C LEU A 4 11.43 55.12 -41.40
N SER A 5 12.45 54.43 -41.91
CA SER A 5 12.25 53.12 -42.55
C SER A 5 11.89 52.03 -41.53
N PHE A 6 12.40 52.14 -40.30
CA PHE A 6 12.12 51.18 -39.22
C PHE A 6 10.67 51.22 -38.73
N LEU A 7 9.98 52.37 -38.84
CA LEU A 7 8.57 52.46 -38.48
C LEU A 7 7.65 51.82 -39.54
N THR A 8 8.05 51.82 -40.81
CA THR A 8 7.22 51.31 -41.91
C THR A 8 7.39 49.79 -42.12
N GLU A 9 8.52 49.21 -41.71
CA GLU A 9 8.82 47.78 -41.90
C GLU A 9 7.92 46.85 -41.08
N ASN A 10 7.42 47.31 -39.93
CA ASN A 10 6.61 46.50 -39.00
C ASN A 10 5.10 46.53 -39.26
N THR A 11 4.62 47.17 -40.33
CA THR A 11 3.20 47.19 -40.69
C THR A 11 2.95 46.52 -42.03
N VAL A 12 3.48 45.31 -42.21
CA VAL A 12 2.81 44.36 -43.08
C VAL A 12 1.49 44.06 -42.39
N PRO A 13 0.30 44.30 -43.00
CA PRO A 13 -0.89 43.61 -42.56
C PRO A 13 -0.60 42.13 -42.79
N GLY A 14 -0.01 41.49 -41.78
CA GLY A 14 0.26 40.08 -41.78
C GLY A 14 -1.05 39.42 -42.11
N GLU A 15 -1.07 38.67 -43.21
CA GLU A 15 -2.12 37.71 -43.49
C GLU A 15 -2.42 37.02 -42.17
N VAL A 16 -3.62 37.22 -41.63
CA VAL A 16 -4.05 36.52 -40.43
C VAL A 16 -4.23 35.08 -40.89
N ILE A 17 -3.13 34.34 -40.87
CA ILE A 17 -3.15 32.89 -41.00
C ILE A 17 -3.85 32.44 -39.72
N ILE A 18 -5.17 32.30 -39.81
CA ILE A 18 -5.96 31.58 -38.83
C ILE A 18 -5.49 30.14 -38.97
N ASP A 19 -4.45 29.80 -38.20
CA ASP A 19 -3.98 28.44 -38.09
C ASP A 19 -5.07 27.65 -37.38
N ASP A 20 -5.88 26.93 -38.16
CA ASP A 20 -6.99 26.08 -37.71
C ASP A 20 -6.51 24.82 -36.96
N THR A 21 -5.23 24.75 -36.57
CA THR A 21 -4.71 23.67 -35.75
C THR A 21 -5.20 23.81 -34.32
N TRP A 22 -6.25 23.05 -34.02
CA TRP A 22 -6.80 22.87 -32.69
C TRP A 22 -5.79 22.16 -31.78
N TYR A 23 -4.95 22.94 -31.08
CA TYR A 23 -3.97 22.44 -30.10
C TYR A 23 -4.55 22.20 -28.69
N SER A 24 -5.83 22.41 -28.49
CA SER A 24 -6.47 22.03 -27.22
C SER A 24 -6.76 20.52 -27.25
N PRO A 25 -6.43 19.76 -26.19
CA PRO A 25 -6.67 18.30 -26.13
C PRO A 25 -8.14 17.88 -26.35
N GLY A 26 -9.07 18.83 -26.40
CA GLY A 26 -10.47 18.61 -26.68
C GLY A 26 -11.14 17.71 -25.65
N VAL A 27 -12.29 17.14 -26.03
CA VAL A 27 -13.03 16.18 -25.20
C VAL A 27 -12.18 14.93 -24.91
N ILE A 28 -11.33 14.52 -25.86
CA ILE A 28 -10.49 13.33 -25.75
C ILE A 28 -9.48 13.50 -24.61
N GLY A 29 -8.78 14.64 -24.53
CA GLY A 29 -7.85 14.92 -23.45
C GLY A 29 -8.54 15.15 -22.09
N PHE A 30 -9.76 15.69 -22.09
CA PHE A 30 -10.56 15.78 -20.87
C PHE A 30 -10.89 14.39 -20.32
N ILE A 31 -11.37 13.47 -21.17
CA ILE A 31 -11.66 12.09 -20.75
C ILE A 31 -10.38 11.37 -20.33
N ALA A 32 -9.26 11.60 -21.02
CA ALA A 32 -7.97 11.00 -20.65
C ALA A 32 -7.53 11.44 -19.25
N THR A 33 -7.54 12.74 -18.95
CA THR A 33 -7.16 13.28 -17.64
C THR A 33 -8.15 12.89 -16.54
N PHE A 34 -9.46 12.89 -16.83
CA PHE A 34 -10.48 12.39 -15.92
C PHE A 34 -10.29 10.90 -15.60
N GLY A 35 -9.94 10.09 -16.60
CA GLY A 35 -9.63 8.68 -16.42
C GLY A 35 -8.42 8.47 -15.50
N VAL A 36 -7.35 9.26 -15.66
CA VAL A 36 -6.19 9.22 -14.76
C VAL A 36 -6.57 9.62 -13.34
N ALA A 37 -7.36 10.69 -13.17
CA ALA A 37 -7.84 11.10 -11.85
C ALA A 37 -8.71 10.03 -11.19
N ALA A 38 -9.64 9.43 -11.93
CA ALA A 38 -10.48 8.35 -11.44
C ALA A 38 -9.64 7.12 -11.05
N ALA A 39 -8.64 6.77 -11.86
CA ALA A 39 -7.70 5.69 -11.53
C ALA A 39 -6.94 5.98 -10.23
N ALA A 40 -6.48 7.22 -10.02
CA ALA A 40 -5.81 7.61 -8.77
C ALA A 40 -6.75 7.47 -7.55
N VAL A 41 -8.01 7.90 -7.66
CA VAL A 41 -9.01 7.73 -6.59
C VAL A 41 -9.28 6.25 -6.32
N LEU A 42 -9.45 5.44 -7.36
CA LEU A 42 -9.64 3.99 -7.22
C LEU A 42 -8.44 3.33 -6.57
N LEU A 43 -7.21 3.77 -6.88
CA LEU A 43 -5.99 3.27 -6.27
C LEU A 43 -5.97 3.59 -4.76
N ILE A 44 -6.33 4.82 -4.38
CA ILE A 44 -6.43 5.19 -2.96
C ILE A 44 -7.46 4.29 -2.24
N PHE A 45 -8.63 4.09 -2.86
CA PHE A 45 -9.66 3.23 -2.29
C PHE A 45 -9.20 1.76 -2.18
N ASP A 46 -8.52 1.25 -3.20
CA ASP A 46 -7.95 -0.10 -3.19
C ASP A 46 -6.90 -0.23 -2.08
N LEU A 47 -6.03 0.77 -1.89
CA LEU A 47 -5.04 0.77 -0.83
C LEU A 47 -5.72 0.68 0.55
N VAL A 48 -6.73 1.50 0.80
CA VAL A 48 -7.47 1.49 2.07
C VAL A 48 -8.20 0.17 2.29
N ARG A 49 -8.87 -0.34 1.25
CA ARG A 49 -9.56 -1.64 1.27
C ARG A 49 -8.58 -2.78 1.54
N ARG A 50 -7.41 -2.75 0.91
CA ARG A 50 -6.33 -3.73 1.04
C ARG A 50 -5.73 -3.70 2.45
N ILE A 51 -5.38 -2.53 2.98
CA ILE A 51 -4.85 -2.38 4.33
C ILE A 51 -5.82 -2.96 5.37
N ARG A 52 -7.12 -2.64 5.27
CA ARG A 52 -8.14 -3.22 6.16
C ARG A 52 -8.17 -4.73 6.06
N ARG A 53 -8.18 -5.30 4.84
CA ARG A 53 -8.21 -6.75 4.64
C ARG A 53 -6.96 -7.47 5.18
N VAL A 54 -5.78 -6.85 5.08
CA VAL A 54 -4.51 -7.46 5.52
C VAL A 54 -4.35 -7.37 7.04
N ARG A 55 -4.69 -6.23 7.66
CA ARG A 55 -4.53 -6.04 9.12
C ARG A 55 -5.34 -7.03 9.95
N TYR A 56 -6.61 -7.27 9.61
CA TYR A 56 -7.43 -8.24 10.35
C TYR A 56 -6.89 -9.67 10.29
N ARG A 57 -6.21 -10.04 9.19
CA ARG A 57 -5.60 -11.37 9.07
C ARG A 57 -4.34 -11.48 9.92
N ALA A 58 -3.53 -10.43 9.99
CA ALA A 58 -2.30 -10.39 10.78
C ALA A 58 -2.56 -10.44 12.29
N GLU A 59 -3.57 -9.71 12.79
CA GLU A 59 -3.89 -9.69 14.23
C GLU A 59 -4.40 -11.04 14.76
N ILE A 60 -5.05 -11.85 13.92
CA ILE A 60 -5.52 -13.18 14.30
C ILE A 60 -4.37 -14.19 14.26
N SER A 61 -3.55 -14.15 13.20
CA SER A 61 -2.37 -15.02 13.13
C SER A 61 -1.40 -14.74 14.28
N GLU A 62 -1.17 -13.46 14.61
CA GLU A 62 -0.25 -13.09 15.70
C GLU A 62 -0.73 -13.59 17.07
N LYS A 63 -2.04 -13.57 17.34
CA LYS A 63 -2.60 -14.16 18.57
C LYS A 63 -2.46 -15.68 18.62
N LEU A 64 -2.72 -16.36 17.51
CA LEU A 64 -2.56 -17.81 17.41
C LEU A 64 -1.10 -18.24 17.52
N ASP A 65 -0.19 -17.50 16.89
CA ASP A 65 1.25 -17.72 16.96
C ASP A 65 1.75 -17.50 18.40
N LEU A 66 1.26 -16.48 19.12
CA LEU A 66 1.58 -16.26 20.53
C LEU A 66 1.05 -17.38 21.43
N GLU A 67 -0.21 -17.81 21.25
CA GLU A 67 -0.78 -18.93 22.01
C GLU A 67 -0.06 -20.24 21.72
N GLN A 68 0.36 -20.47 20.47
CA GLN A 68 1.19 -21.63 20.10
C GLN A 68 2.60 -21.52 20.68
N LEU A 69 3.23 -20.34 20.67
CA LEU A 69 4.53 -20.13 21.31
C LEU A 69 4.45 -20.29 22.83
N GLU A 70 3.38 -19.84 23.47
CA GLU A 70 3.13 -20.06 24.90
C GLU A 70 2.86 -21.54 25.20
N GLN A 71 2.12 -22.24 24.33
CA GLN A 71 1.93 -23.68 24.41
C GLN A 71 3.23 -24.45 24.14
N ASP A 72 4.07 -24.03 23.20
CA ASP A 72 5.37 -24.64 22.89
C ASP A 72 6.40 -24.33 23.96
N PHE A 73 6.33 -23.17 24.62
CA PHE A 73 7.18 -22.82 25.75
C PHE A 73 6.76 -23.60 27.01
N SER A 74 5.45 -23.72 27.26
CA SER A 74 4.91 -24.51 28.38
C SER A 74 5.03 -26.02 28.15
N SER A 75 4.92 -26.49 26.91
CA SER A 75 5.11 -27.89 26.53
C SER A 75 6.58 -28.26 26.31
N GLY A 76 7.45 -27.32 25.90
CA GLY A 76 8.90 -27.47 25.87
C GLY A 76 9.53 -27.58 27.26
N SER A 77 8.87 -27.01 28.28
CA SER A 77 9.17 -27.30 29.69
C SER A 77 8.71 -28.71 30.11
N SER A 78 7.74 -29.30 29.40
CA SER A 78 7.24 -30.66 29.67
C SER A 78 7.93 -31.76 28.86
N ALA A 79 8.60 -31.44 27.74
CA ALA A 79 9.39 -32.40 26.95
C ALA A 79 10.71 -32.82 27.61
N GLY A 80 11.11 -32.13 28.69
CA GLY A 80 12.25 -32.48 29.55
C GLY A 80 11.87 -33.16 30.88
N LEU A 81 10.59 -33.34 31.19
CA LEU A 81 10.12 -33.99 32.41
C LEU A 81 9.64 -35.42 32.12
N THR A 82 10.57 -36.30 31.72
CA THR A 82 10.39 -37.72 32.00
C THR A 82 10.27 -37.88 33.51
N LYS A 83 9.02 -38.05 33.96
CA LYS A 83 8.59 -38.25 35.34
C LYS A 83 9.62 -39.12 36.08
N PRO A 84 10.39 -38.58 37.04
CA PRO A 84 11.38 -39.39 37.74
C PRO A 84 10.63 -40.48 38.51
N GLU A 85 11.04 -41.74 38.34
CA GLU A 85 10.56 -42.86 39.13
C GLU A 85 10.77 -42.54 40.61
N ARG A 86 9.67 -42.29 41.32
CA ARG A 86 9.69 -42.10 42.77
C ARG A 86 10.02 -43.48 43.37
N PRO A 87 11.15 -43.64 44.10
CA PRO A 87 11.45 -44.92 44.74
C PRO A 87 10.35 -45.24 45.75
N THR A 88 9.94 -46.51 45.77
CA THR A 88 8.82 -47.02 46.57
C THR A 88 8.94 -46.60 48.04
N PRO A 89 7.87 -46.06 48.66
CA PRO A 89 7.88 -45.70 50.07
C PRO A 89 8.22 -46.92 50.95
N PRO A 90 9.12 -46.78 51.94
CA PRO A 90 9.49 -47.89 52.81
C PRO A 90 8.28 -48.31 53.67
N GLU A 91 8.12 -49.63 53.81
CA GLU A 91 6.98 -50.26 54.46
C GLU A 91 6.92 -49.88 55.95
N LYS A 92 5.75 -49.47 56.44
CA LYS A 92 5.58 -49.08 57.85
C LYS A 92 5.75 -50.30 58.76
N PRO A 93 6.48 -50.18 59.89
CA PRO A 93 6.66 -51.28 60.83
C PRO A 93 5.32 -51.60 61.51
N GLN A 94 4.91 -52.87 61.42
CA GLN A 94 3.78 -53.40 62.18
C GLN A 94 4.22 -53.57 63.64
N ARG A 95 3.50 -52.89 64.54
CA ARG A 95 3.67 -53.00 66.00
C ARG A 95 3.32 -54.39 66.50
#